data_AF-A0A1Y4DNK8-F1
#
_entry.id   AF-A0A1Y4DNK8-F1
#
_cell.length_a   1.000
_cell.length_b   1.000
_cell.length_c   1.000
_cell.angle_alpha   90.00
_cell.angle_beta   90.00
_cell.angle_gamma   90.00
#
_symmetry.space_group_name_H-M   'P 1'
#
loop_
_entity.id
_entity.type
_entity.pdbx_description
1 polymer ?
#
loop_
_entity_poly.entity_id
_entity_poly.type
_entity_poly.pdbx_seq_one_letter_code
_entity_poly.pdbx_strand_id
1 'polypeptide(L)'
;MNSPMHALAGVITEKFIAADPAAAARALETLATHEVLLLVSSLKAQTLVACLNPMNPAKAAAVLRRLPMRQASYVLAHLDVPQAARLMNEFSAPYRERMAAVLEPAFAELLKKASSYPPGSVGLLMTTDVVAVRTESKLSALIERLKNLPRKKLPAVCFVTGKDGELKGVIRTAELAFYTPASVCGSVMSPVAALHPEQDAQTARETFLKEQTDILPVTDGKNILLGFLAKQNLPPAADKKPFWKRLAE
;
A
#
# COMPACT_ATOMS: atom_id res chain seq x y z
N MET A 1 -2.62 15.13 -30.75
CA MET A 1 -3.34 16.40 -30.54
C MET A 1 -4.35 16.15 -29.42
N ASN A 2 -4.18 16.78 -28.25
CA ASN A 2 -5.13 16.66 -27.14
C ASN A 2 -6.37 17.51 -27.47
N SER A 3 -7.41 16.89 -28.04
CA SER A 3 -8.70 17.55 -28.20
C SER A 3 -9.30 17.89 -26.82
N PRO A 4 -10.00 19.02 -26.67
CA PRO A 4 -10.60 19.46 -25.41
C PRO A 4 -11.57 18.42 -24.80
N MET A 5 -12.19 17.59 -25.65
CA MET A 5 -13.02 16.46 -25.22
C MET A 5 -12.26 15.39 -24.43
N HIS A 6 -10.99 15.10 -24.79
CA HIS A 6 -10.17 14.13 -24.04
C HIS A 6 -9.75 14.68 -22.67
N ALA A 7 -9.50 15.98 -22.58
CA ALA A 7 -9.20 16.64 -21.31
C ALA A 7 -10.41 16.61 -20.37
N LEU A 8 -11.62 16.89 -20.89
CA LEU A 8 -12.85 16.84 -20.10
C LEU A 8 -13.17 15.41 -19.64
N ALA A 9 -13.03 14.42 -20.52
CA ALA A 9 -13.23 13.01 -20.16
C ALA A 9 -12.32 12.59 -19.00
N GLY A 10 -11.02 12.91 -19.07
CA GLY A 10 -10.08 12.60 -17.99
C GLY A 10 -10.45 13.24 -16.64
N VAL A 11 -10.89 14.51 -16.64
CA VAL A 11 -11.34 15.19 -15.42
C VAL A 11 -12.61 14.53 -14.85
N ILE A 12 -13.58 14.20 -15.70
CA ILE A 12 -14.81 13.52 -15.27
C ILE A 12 -14.47 12.15 -14.69
N THR A 13 -13.61 11.37 -15.35
CA THR A 13 -13.18 10.05 -14.87
C THR A 13 -12.44 10.18 -13.54
N GLU A 14 -11.52 11.13 -13.40
CA GLU A 14 -10.81 11.37 -12.14
C GLU A 14 -11.78 11.69 -10.99
N LYS A 15 -12.76 12.57 -11.26
CA LYS A 15 -13.78 12.95 -10.27
C LYS A 15 -14.70 11.79 -9.92
N PHE A 16 -15.08 10.97 -10.90
CA PHE A 16 -15.93 9.81 -10.67
C PHE A 16 -15.21 8.77 -9.80
N ILE A 17 -13.95 8.43 -10.12
CA ILE A 17 -13.14 7.52 -9.31
C ILE A 17 -12.95 8.07 -7.89
N ALA A 18 -12.71 9.37 -7.74
CA ALA A 18 -12.52 9.97 -6.43
C ALA A 18 -13.80 9.97 -5.56
N ALA A 19 -14.98 10.02 -6.18
CA ALA A 19 -16.26 10.03 -5.50
C ALA A 19 -16.70 8.61 -5.07
N ASP A 20 -16.62 7.65 -5.99
CA ASP A 20 -16.93 6.24 -5.73
C ASP A 20 -16.02 5.33 -6.57
N PRO A 21 -14.87 4.91 -6.01
CA PRO A 21 -13.92 4.07 -6.74
C PRO A 21 -14.52 2.73 -7.17
N ALA A 22 -15.44 2.17 -6.37
CA ALA A 22 -16.04 0.86 -6.65
C ALA A 22 -17.08 0.96 -7.77
N ALA A 23 -17.92 2.00 -7.78
CA ALA A 23 -18.84 2.26 -8.90
C ALA A 23 -18.08 2.60 -10.18
N ALA A 24 -17.00 3.38 -10.09
CA ALA A 24 -16.16 3.70 -11.23
C ALA A 24 -15.50 2.45 -11.83
N ALA A 25 -14.95 1.57 -10.98
CA ALA A 25 -14.38 0.30 -11.43
C ALA A 25 -15.41 -0.55 -12.17
N ARG A 26 -16.60 -0.77 -11.59
CA ARG A 26 -17.70 -1.52 -12.23
C ARG A 26 -18.12 -0.91 -13.57
N ALA A 27 -18.23 0.41 -13.65
CA ALA A 27 -18.57 1.09 -14.90
C ALA A 27 -17.50 0.87 -15.98
N LEU A 28 -16.23 1.07 -15.63
CA LEU A 28 -15.09 0.90 -16.53
C LEU A 28 -14.88 -0.56 -16.96
N GLU A 29 -15.28 -1.54 -16.14
CA GLU A 29 -15.21 -2.96 -16.49
C GLU A 29 -16.07 -3.31 -17.70
N THR A 30 -17.20 -2.63 -17.88
CA THR A 30 -18.11 -2.87 -19.01
C THR A 30 -17.55 -2.41 -20.35
N LEU A 31 -16.59 -1.50 -20.34
CA LEU A 31 -15.94 -0.95 -21.53
C LEU A 31 -14.86 -1.90 -22.07
N ALA A 32 -14.47 -1.77 -23.33
CA ALA A 32 -13.31 -2.47 -23.86
C ALA A 32 -12.01 -1.94 -23.22
N THR A 33 -10.99 -2.79 -23.08
CA THR A 33 -9.74 -2.42 -22.38
C THR A 33 -9.04 -1.20 -22.99
N HIS A 34 -9.17 -1.01 -24.31
CA HIS A 34 -8.61 0.18 -24.97
C HIS A 34 -9.36 1.46 -24.62
N GLU A 35 -10.68 1.40 -24.45
CA GLU A 35 -11.51 2.54 -24.03
C GLU A 35 -11.18 2.94 -22.59
N VAL A 36 -11.04 1.96 -21.69
CA VAL A 36 -10.60 2.21 -20.31
C VAL A 36 -9.26 2.94 -20.30
N LEU A 37 -8.30 2.52 -21.13
CA LEU A 37 -6.99 3.18 -21.19
C LEU A 37 -7.07 4.64 -21.65
N LEU A 38 -7.94 4.96 -22.61
CA LEU A 38 -8.14 6.35 -23.04
C LEU A 38 -8.63 7.24 -21.89
N LEU A 39 -9.39 6.67 -20.95
CA LEU A 39 -9.93 7.38 -19.81
C LEU A 39 -8.94 7.45 -18.63
N VAL A 40 -8.09 6.44 -18.47
CA VAL A 40 -7.25 6.32 -17.27
C VAL A 40 -5.76 6.60 -17.49
N SER A 41 -5.25 6.60 -18.73
CA SER A 41 -3.80 6.71 -19.00
C SER A 41 -3.19 8.05 -18.59
N SER A 42 -3.97 9.12 -18.60
CA SER A 42 -3.55 10.47 -18.18
C SER A 42 -3.71 10.69 -16.67
N LEU A 43 -4.35 9.75 -15.96
CA LEU A 43 -4.62 9.90 -14.54
C LEU A 43 -3.37 9.62 -13.71
N LYS A 44 -3.34 10.26 -12.53
CA LYS A 44 -2.29 10.03 -11.54
C LYS A 44 -2.36 8.57 -11.06
N ALA A 45 -1.19 8.01 -10.73
CA ALA A 45 -1.09 6.63 -10.24
C ALA A 45 -2.00 6.36 -9.03
N GLN A 46 -2.21 7.34 -8.18
CA GLN A 46 -3.10 7.23 -7.02
C GLN A 46 -4.58 7.01 -7.41
N THR A 47 -5.04 7.67 -8.47
CA THR A 47 -6.39 7.50 -9.01
C THR A 47 -6.51 6.13 -9.68
N LEU A 48 -5.46 5.68 -10.38
CA LEU A 48 -5.38 4.33 -10.93
C LEU A 48 -5.47 3.27 -9.83
N VAL A 49 -4.70 3.38 -8.75
CA VAL A 49 -4.74 2.47 -7.60
C VAL A 49 -6.15 2.39 -7.02
N ALA A 50 -6.78 3.55 -6.75
CA ALA A 50 -8.14 3.59 -6.20
C ALA A 50 -9.16 2.89 -7.11
N CYS A 51 -9.01 3.01 -8.44
CA CYS A 51 -9.88 2.36 -9.41
C CYS A 51 -9.58 0.87 -9.58
N LEU A 52 -8.30 0.47 -9.59
CA LEU A 52 -7.88 -0.90 -9.87
C LEU A 52 -8.01 -1.82 -8.64
N ASN A 53 -7.97 -1.28 -7.43
CA ASN A 53 -8.18 -2.05 -6.19
C ASN A 53 -9.53 -2.80 -6.17
N PRO A 54 -10.68 -2.13 -6.36
CA PRO A 54 -11.98 -2.79 -6.39
C PRO A 54 -12.33 -3.43 -7.74
N MET A 55 -11.48 -3.30 -8.76
CA MET A 55 -11.73 -3.82 -10.11
C MET A 55 -11.50 -5.35 -10.17
N ASN A 56 -12.24 -6.04 -11.04
CA ASN A 56 -12.02 -7.44 -11.36
C ASN A 56 -10.54 -7.68 -11.76
N PRO A 57 -9.85 -8.67 -11.16
CA PRO A 57 -8.42 -8.90 -11.39
C PRO A 57 -8.02 -9.08 -12.85
N ALA A 58 -8.80 -9.83 -13.64
CA ALA A 58 -8.50 -10.09 -15.04
C ALA A 58 -8.56 -8.79 -15.87
N LYS A 59 -9.55 -7.93 -15.58
CA LYS A 59 -9.69 -6.62 -16.23
C LYS A 59 -8.58 -5.67 -15.80
N ALA A 60 -8.32 -5.57 -14.50
CA ALA A 60 -7.28 -4.72 -13.94
C ALA A 60 -5.89 -5.11 -14.48
N ALA A 61 -5.60 -6.41 -14.56
CA ALA A 61 -4.38 -6.94 -15.18
C ALA A 61 -4.28 -6.56 -16.67
N ALA A 62 -5.39 -6.63 -17.41
CA ALA A 62 -5.40 -6.23 -18.82
C ALA A 62 -5.13 -4.72 -19.02
N VAL A 63 -5.64 -3.86 -18.13
CA VAL A 63 -5.33 -2.43 -18.12
C VAL A 63 -3.87 -2.20 -17.74
N LEU A 64 -3.40 -2.82 -16.65
CA LEU A 64 -2.05 -2.60 -16.11
C LEU A 64 -0.95 -3.03 -17.10
N ARG A 65 -1.15 -4.12 -17.84
CA ARG A 65 -0.21 -4.60 -18.89
C ARG A 65 0.01 -3.62 -20.03
N ARG A 66 -0.93 -2.71 -20.25
CA ARG A 66 -0.89 -1.74 -21.34
C ARG A 66 -0.36 -0.38 -20.90
N LEU A 67 -0.10 -0.20 -19.60
CA LEU A 67 0.64 0.96 -19.11
C LEU A 67 2.15 0.78 -19.31
N PRO A 68 2.93 1.87 -19.42
CA PRO A 68 4.38 1.79 -19.40
C PRO A 68 4.88 1.04 -18.16
N MET A 69 5.88 0.15 -18.31
CA MET A 69 6.34 -0.75 -17.24
C MET A 69 6.63 -0.03 -15.91
N ARG A 70 7.26 1.15 -15.96
CA ARG A 70 7.55 1.97 -14.78
C ARG A 70 6.30 2.44 -14.03
N GLN A 71 5.25 2.82 -14.77
CA GLN A 71 3.97 3.22 -14.18
C GLN A 71 3.21 1.99 -13.68
N ALA A 72 3.24 0.89 -14.44
CA ALA A 72 2.59 -0.37 -14.08
C ALA A 72 3.16 -0.95 -12.77
N SER A 73 4.49 -1.00 -12.62
CA SER A 73 5.14 -1.49 -11.40
C SER A 73 4.86 -0.59 -10.21
N TYR A 74 4.88 0.73 -10.41
CA TYR A 74 4.52 1.68 -9.35
C TYR A 74 3.07 1.49 -8.90
N VAL A 75 2.11 1.41 -9.83
CA VAL A 75 0.70 1.18 -9.50
C VAL A 75 0.53 -0.16 -8.79
N LEU A 76 1.12 -1.25 -9.30
CA LEU A 76 1.06 -2.58 -8.68
C LEU A 76 1.55 -2.57 -7.23
N ALA A 77 2.65 -1.86 -6.96
CA ALA A 77 3.24 -1.77 -5.62
C ALA A 77 2.36 -1.03 -4.60
N HIS A 78 1.40 -0.21 -5.07
CA HIS A 78 0.50 0.57 -4.22
C HIS A 78 -0.92 0.01 -4.18
N LEU A 79 -1.20 -1.08 -4.92
CA LEU A 79 -2.45 -1.83 -4.76
C LEU A 79 -2.46 -2.58 -3.42
N ASP A 80 -3.66 -2.93 -2.97
CA ASP A 80 -3.81 -3.81 -1.81
C ASP A 80 -3.17 -5.16 -2.13
N VAL A 81 -2.44 -5.72 -1.16
CA VAL A 81 -1.69 -6.98 -1.32
C VAL A 81 -2.53 -8.11 -1.95
N PRO A 82 -3.79 -8.35 -1.53
CA PRO A 82 -4.62 -9.40 -2.12
C PRO A 82 -4.88 -9.14 -3.62
N GLN A 83 -5.10 -7.88 -3.99
CA GLN A 83 -5.37 -7.50 -5.37
C GLN A 83 -4.10 -7.60 -6.22
N ALA A 84 -2.98 -7.04 -5.75
CA ALA A 84 -1.69 -7.12 -6.43
C ALA A 84 -1.28 -8.58 -6.71
N ALA A 85 -1.47 -9.47 -5.74
CA ALA A 85 -1.19 -10.89 -5.89
C ALA A 85 -2.09 -11.56 -6.94
N ARG A 86 -3.39 -11.24 -6.95
CA ARG A 86 -4.32 -11.72 -7.99
C ARG A 86 -3.90 -11.24 -9.37
N LEU A 87 -3.54 -9.96 -9.53
CA LEU A 87 -3.06 -9.43 -10.81
C LEU A 87 -1.78 -10.12 -11.28
N MET A 88 -0.85 -10.43 -10.37
CA MET A 88 0.35 -11.20 -10.71
C MET A 88 0.00 -12.58 -11.28
N ASN A 89 -1.03 -13.24 -10.76
CA ASN A 89 -1.50 -14.53 -11.24
C ASN A 89 -2.17 -14.45 -12.63
N GLU A 90 -2.82 -13.34 -12.95
CA GLU A 90 -3.42 -13.08 -14.28
C GLU A 90 -2.38 -12.82 -15.38
N PHE A 91 -1.16 -12.43 -15.02
CA PHE A 91 -0.09 -12.21 -15.99
C PHE A 91 0.49 -13.52 -16.55
N SER A 92 0.86 -13.50 -17.83
CA SER A 92 1.67 -14.57 -18.43
C SER A 92 3.03 -14.66 -17.76
N ALA A 93 3.65 -15.85 -17.73
CA ALA A 93 4.94 -16.06 -17.09
C ALA A 93 6.02 -15.03 -17.54
N PRO A 94 6.19 -14.74 -18.85
CA PRO A 94 7.19 -13.74 -19.28
C PRO A 94 6.91 -12.33 -18.75
N TYR A 95 5.64 -11.93 -18.64
CA TYR A 95 5.29 -10.62 -18.11
C TYR A 95 5.47 -10.57 -16.59
N ARG A 96 5.09 -11.64 -15.89
CA ARG A 96 5.24 -11.78 -14.44
C ARG A 96 6.71 -11.68 -14.02
N GLU A 97 7.62 -12.34 -14.75
CA GLU A 97 9.07 -12.26 -14.51
C GLU A 97 9.60 -10.84 -14.73
N ARG A 98 9.20 -10.18 -15.83
CA ARG A 98 9.58 -8.79 -16.10
C ARG A 98 9.07 -7.83 -15.03
N MET A 99 7.84 -8.04 -14.54
CA MET A 99 7.27 -7.23 -13.46
C MET A 99 8.04 -7.46 -12.16
N ALA A 100 8.28 -8.72 -11.78
CA ALA A 100 9.02 -9.09 -10.57
C ALA A 100 10.45 -8.53 -10.56
N ALA A 101 11.11 -8.45 -11.72
CA ALA A 101 12.46 -7.88 -11.84
C ALA A 101 12.54 -6.37 -11.59
N VAL A 102 11.41 -5.64 -11.70
CA VAL A 102 11.34 -4.19 -11.49
C VAL A 102 10.80 -3.83 -10.10
N LEU A 103 10.11 -4.76 -9.44
CA LEU A 103 9.65 -4.59 -8.07
C LEU A 103 10.81 -4.73 -7.08
N GLU A 104 10.60 -4.19 -5.87
CA GLU A 104 11.50 -4.47 -4.76
C GLU A 104 11.46 -5.98 -4.44
N PRO A 105 12.63 -6.64 -4.23
CA PRO A 105 12.69 -8.09 -4.04
C PRO A 105 11.78 -8.61 -2.91
N ALA A 106 11.71 -7.88 -1.80
CA ALA A 106 10.87 -8.24 -0.66
C ALA A 106 9.37 -8.17 -0.99
N PHE A 107 8.97 -7.17 -1.77
CA PHE A 107 7.59 -7.04 -2.22
C PHE A 107 7.22 -8.14 -3.23
N ALA A 108 8.11 -8.48 -4.16
CA ALA A 108 7.89 -9.59 -5.10
C ALA A 108 7.72 -10.93 -4.37
N GLU A 109 8.54 -11.21 -3.34
CA GLU A 109 8.41 -12.39 -2.50
C GLU A 109 7.12 -12.39 -1.68
N LEU A 110 6.72 -11.24 -1.14
CA LEU A 110 5.42 -11.06 -0.49
C LEU A 110 4.27 -11.41 -1.43
N LEU A 111 4.27 -10.93 -2.68
CA LEU A 111 3.20 -11.25 -3.62
C LEU A 111 3.12 -12.74 -3.95
N LYS A 112 4.25 -13.46 -3.97
CA LYS A 112 4.26 -14.93 -4.11
C LYS A 112 3.61 -15.62 -2.92
N LYS A 113 3.84 -15.10 -1.70
CA LYS A 113 3.30 -15.63 -0.45
C LYS A 113 1.88 -15.17 -0.14
N ALA A 114 1.40 -14.11 -0.79
CA ALA A 114 0.10 -13.52 -0.48
C ALA A 114 -1.06 -14.52 -0.58
N SER A 115 -1.00 -15.48 -1.51
CA SER A 115 -2.00 -16.55 -1.63
C SER A 115 -1.94 -17.59 -0.50
N SER A 116 -0.83 -17.68 0.24
CA SER A 116 -0.68 -18.57 1.40
C SER A 116 -1.09 -17.91 2.72
N TYR A 117 -1.33 -16.59 2.75
CA TYR A 117 -1.69 -15.92 3.98
C TYR A 117 -3.11 -16.31 4.44
N PRO A 118 -3.29 -16.62 5.74
CA PRO A 118 -4.61 -16.90 6.28
C PRO A 118 -5.56 -15.72 6.09
N PRO A 119 -6.86 -15.96 5.83
CA PRO A 119 -7.86 -14.90 5.82
C PRO A 119 -7.82 -14.06 7.10
N GLY A 120 -7.80 -12.74 6.96
CA GLY A 120 -7.75 -11.81 8.11
C GLY A 120 -6.40 -11.69 8.81
N SER A 121 -5.33 -12.26 8.24
CA SER A 121 -3.95 -12.05 8.70
C SER A 121 -3.46 -10.62 8.43
N VAL A 122 -2.43 -10.20 9.17
CA VAL A 122 -1.78 -8.90 9.02
C VAL A 122 -1.35 -8.63 7.58
N GLY A 123 -0.79 -9.64 6.89
CA GLY A 123 -0.31 -9.51 5.52
C GLY A 123 -1.41 -9.20 4.51
N LEU A 124 -2.67 -9.59 4.78
CA LEU A 124 -3.81 -9.26 3.93
C LEU A 124 -4.47 -7.92 4.28
N LEU A 125 -4.24 -7.41 5.50
CA LEU A 125 -4.83 -6.16 6.02
C LEU A 125 -3.90 -4.95 5.90
N MET A 126 -2.61 -5.17 5.67
CA MET A 126 -1.61 -4.12 5.61
C MET A 126 -1.66 -3.32 4.30
N THR A 127 -1.15 -2.10 4.38
CA THR A 127 -0.93 -1.20 3.24
C THR A 127 0.56 -1.13 2.92
N THR A 128 0.91 -1.18 1.63
CA THR A 128 2.29 -1.17 1.14
C THR A 128 2.77 0.23 0.72
N ASP A 129 1.86 1.21 0.63
CA ASP A 129 2.16 2.62 0.37
C ASP A 129 2.85 3.28 1.58
N VAL A 130 4.13 2.99 1.76
CA VAL A 130 4.97 3.52 2.83
C VAL A 130 5.86 4.65 2.35
N VAL A 131 6.06 5.64 3.21
CA VAL A 131 7.17 6.59 3.07
C VAL A 131 8.35 6.06 3.87
N ALA A 132 9.30 5.43 3.16
CA ALA A 132 10.55 4.93 3.72
C ALA A 132 11.75 5.78 3.28
N VAL A 133 12.70 5.98 4.20
CA VAL A 133 13.99 6.67 3.96
C VAL A 133 15.15 5.84 4.49
N ARG A 134 16.35 6.07 3.98
CA ARG A 134 17.55 5.38 4.46
C ARG A 134 18.06 6.00 5.76
N THR A 135 18.71 5.20 6.59
CA THR A 135 19.32 5.61 7.86
C THR A 135 20.29 6.78 7.70
N GLU A 136 21.08 6.78 6.64
CA GLU A 136 22.12 7.75 6.33
C GLU A 136 21.61 9.02 5.65
N SER A 137 20.33 9.05 5.24
CA SER A 137 19.73 10.21 4.58
C SER A 137 19.60 11.39 5.54
N LYS A 138 19.70 12.61 5.00
CA LYS A 138 19.37 13.84 5.73
C LYS A 138 17.85 14.02 5.81
N LEU A 139 17.39 14.65 6.90
CA LEU A 139 15.99 15.02 7.07
C LEU A 139 15.48 15.94 5.95
N SER A 140 16.34 16.78 5.37
CA SER A 140 15.98 17.65 4.24
C SER A 140 15.36 16.86 3.08
N ALA A 141 15.93 15.70 2.72
CA ALA A 141 15.42 14.86 1.64
C ALA A 141 14.06 14.26 1.98
N LEU A 142 13.85 13.86 3.24
CA LEU A 142 12.54 13.39 3.71
C LEU A 142 11.50 14.53 3.66
N ILE A 143 11.85 15.70 4.18
CA ILE A 143 10.97 16.87 4.20
C ILE A 143 10.57 17.30 2.78
N GLU A 144 11.50 17.33 1.83
CA GLU A 144 11.22 17.60 0.42
C GLU A 144 10.27 16.57 -0.19
N ARG A 145 10.51 15.28 0.08
CA ARG A 145 9.60 14.21 -0.37
C ARG A 145 8.20 14.40 0.18
N LEU A 146 8.08 14.72 1.47
CA LEU A 146 6.79 14.98 2.13
C LEU A 146 6.08 16.22 1.56
N LYS A 147 6.81 17.29 1.22
CA LYS A 147 6.25 18.49 0.58
C LYS A 147 5.65 18.22 -0.80
N ASN A 148 6.15 17.21 -1.51
CA ASN A 148 5.62 16.80 -2.81
C ASN A 148 4.36 15.92 -2.71
N LEU A 149 3.98 15.51 -1.50
CA LEU A 149 2.75 14.73 -1.28
C LEU A 149 1.53 15.66 -1.12
N PRO A 150 0.34 15.23 -1.56
CA PRO A 150 -0.90 15.92 -1.23
C PRO A 150 -1.08 15.99 0.30
N ARG A 151 -1.48 17.15 0.85
CA ARG A 151 -1.66 17.34 2.31
C ARG A 151 -2.50 16.24 2.98
N LYS A 152 -3.57 15.77 2.31
CA LYS A 152 -4.45 14.71 2.83
C LYS A 152 -3.79 13.32 2.91
N LYS A 153 -2.61 13.16 2.30
CA LYS A 153 -1.84 11.91 2.23
C LYS A 153 -0.53 12.00 2.99
N LEU A 154 -0.35 13.04 3.80
CA LEU A 154 0.82 13.13 4.65
C LEU A 154 0.76 11.99 5.68
N PRO A 155 1.75 11.07 5.71
CA PRO A 155 1.72 9.97 6.64
C PRO A 155 1.96 10.48 8.06
N ALA A 156 1.37 9.82 9.07
CA ALA A 156 1.64 10.16 10.46
C ALA A 156 3.07 9.74 10.90
N VAL A 157 3.61 8.70 10.28
CA VAL A 157 4.95 8.16 10.53
C VAL A 157 5.68 7.89 9.23
N CYS A 158 6.99 8.13 9.23
CA CYS A 158 7.90 7.74 8.16
C CYS A 158 8.80 6.61 8.67
N PHE A 159 9.04 5.60 7.84
CA PHE A 159 9.88 4.46 8.20
C PHE A 159 11.34 4.72 7.83
N VAL A 160 12.25 4.27 8.69
CA VAL A 160 13.69 4.36 8.46
C VAL A 160 14.24 2.97 8.24
N THR A 161 14.95 2.78 7.13
CA THR A 161 15.47 1.48 6.68
C THR A 161 16.99 1.50 6.50
N GLY A 162 17.64 0.36 6.71
CA GLY A 162 19.03 0.13 6.31
C GLY A 162 19.17 -0.04 4.79
N LYS A 163 20.37 -0.33 4.28
CA LYS A 163 20.63 -0.47 2.83
C LYS A 163 19.83 -1.60 2.17
N ASP A 164 19.60 -2.69 2.88
CA ASP A 164 18.92 -3.87 2.35
C ASP A 164 17.41 -3.85 2.54
N GLY A 165 16.85 -2.74 3.06
CA GLY A 165 15.40 -2.60 3.32
C GLY A 165 14.99 -3.04 4.72
N GLU A 166 15.94 -3.45 5.56
CA GLU A 166 15.73 -3.77 6.96
C GLU A 166 15.15 -2.57 7.72
N LEU A 167 14.06 -2.77 8.46
CA LEU A 167 13.49 -1.75 9.32
C LEU A 167 14.45 -1.44 10.48
N LYS A 168 14.79 -0.16 10.65
CA LYS A 168 15.65 0.34 11.73
C LYS A 168 14.90 1.20 12.75
N GLY A 169 13.81 1.84 12.34
CA GLY A 169 13.00 2.66 13.22
C GLY A 169 11.96 3.46 12.47
N VAL A 170 11.35 4.41 13.17
CA VAL A 170 10.36 5.35 12.63
C VAL A 170 10.67 6.76 13.09
N ILE A 171 10.21 7.72 12.30
CA ILE A 171 10.19 9.15 12.65
C ILE A 171 8.74 9.59 12.56
N ARG A 172 8.20 10.19 13.62
CA ARG A 172 6.83 10.73 13.55
C ARG A 172 6.88 12.01 12.76
N THR A 173 5.98 12.19 11.81
CA THR A 173 6.01 13.36 10.91
C THR A 173 5.89 14.68 11.69
N ALA A 174 5.16 14.68 12.81
CA ALA A 174 5.06 15.83 13.71
C ALA A 174 6.40 16.20 14.38
N GLU A 175 7.29 15.23 14.61
CA GLU A 175 8.58 15.46 15.28
C GLU A 175 9.58 16.18 14.38
N LEU A 176 9.38 16.14 13.05
CA LEU A 176 10.24 16.84 12.09
C LEU A 176 10.35 18.35 12.38
N ALA A 177 9.35 18.94 13.05
CA ALA A 177 9.37 20.34 13.45
C ALA A 177 10.44 20.67 14.52
N PHE A 178 10.91 19.68 15.28
CA PHE A 178 11.89 19.87 16.36
C PHE A 178 13.33 19.63 15.93
N TYR A 179 13.56 19.18 14.70
CA TYR A 179 14.89 18.83 14.19
C TYR A 179 15.36 19.77 13.09
N THR A 180 16.69 19.89 12.94
CA THR A 180 17.26 20.63 11.82
C THR A 180 17.19 19.80 10.53
N PRO A 181 16.94 20.40 9.35
CA PRO A 181 16.96 19.68 8.08
C PRO A 181 18.30 18.99 7.76
N ALA A 182 19.39 19.43 8.39
CA ALA A 182 20.72 18.84 8.23
C ALA A 182 20.93 17.55 9.05
N SER A 183 20.07 17.28 10.04
CA SER A 183 20.15 16.08 10.88
C SER A 183 19.98 14.80 10.04
N VAL A 184 20.59 13.71 10.50
CA VAL A 184 20.53 12.39 9.86
C VAL A 184 19.30 11.64 10.34
N CYS A 185 18.56 10.98 9.44
CA CYS A 185 17.35 10.24 9.78
C CYS A 185 17.59 9.20 10.89
N GLY A 186 18.69 8.44 10.78
CA GLY A 186 19.05 7.40 11.75
C GLY A 186 19.37 7.93 13.14
N SER A 187 19.75 9.20 13.30
CA SER A 187 20.05 9.77 14.63
C SER A 187 18.81 10.32 15.36
N VAL A 188 17.70 10.53 14.63
CA VAL A 188 16.45 11.07 15.19
C VAL A 188 15.31 10.05 15.19
N MET A 189 15.53 8.86 14.64
CA MET A 189 14.53 7.80 14.64
C MET A 189 14.35 7.20 16.03
N SER A 190 13.15 6.68 16.29
CA SER A 190 12.85 5.86 17.45
C SER A 190 12.70 4.39 17.04
N PRO A 191 13.10 3.43 17.88
CA PRO A 191 12.82 2.02 17.65
C PRO A 191 11.30 1.78 17.67
N VAL A 192 10.86 0.74 16.98
CA VAL A 192 9.45 0.37 16.89
C VAL A 192 9.30 -1.14 16.80
N ALA A 193 8.30 -1.71 17.46
CA ALA A 193 7.93 -3.10 17.25
C ALA A 193 7.33 -3.27 15.85
N ALA A 194 7.59 -4.42 15.22
CA ALA A 194 7.01 -4.78 13.93
C ALA A 194 6.07 -5.98 14.09
N LEU A 195 5.04 -6.00 13.25
CA LEU A 195 4.17 -7.15 13.07
C LEU A 195 4.75 -8.08 12.00
N HIS A 196 4.42 -9.36 12.11
CA HIS A 196 4.72 -10.34 11.07
C HIS A 196 3.47 -10.57 10.20
N PRO A 197 3.57 -10.70 8.87
CA PRO A 197 2.40 -10.81 7.99
C PRO A 197 1.52 -12.03 8.26
N GLU A 198 2.07 -13.09 8.86
CA GLU A 198 1.31 -14.31 9.20
C GLU A 198 0.54 -14.20 10.53
N GLN A 199 0.77 -13.15 11.31
CA GLN A 199 0.01 -12.93 12.54
C GLN A 199 -1.47 -12.71 12.25
N ASP A 200 -2.33 -13.19 13.14
CA ASP A 200 -3.75 -12.91 13.08
C ASP A 200 -4.08 -11.49 13.59
N ALA A 201 -5.31 -11.05 13.29
CA ALA A 201 -5.80 -9.75 13.71
C ALA A 201 -5.82 -9.56 15.23
N GLN A 202 -5.97 -10.64 16.01
CA GLN A 202 -6.07 -10.57 17.46
C GLN A 202 -4.69 -10.31 18.10
N THR A 203 -3.68 -11.04 17.67
CA THR A 203 -2.27 -10.87 18.08
C THR A 203 -1.77 -9.48 17.68
N ALA A 204 -2.13 -9.01 16.48
CA ALA A 204 -1.81 -7.65 16.05
C ALA A 204 -2.46 -6.61 16.97
N ARG A 205 -3.72 -6.83 17.38
CA ARG A 205 -4.47 -5.94 18.28
C ARG A 205 -3.82 -5.82 19.66
N GLU A 206 -3.33 -6.93 20.21
CA GLU A 206 -2.58 -6.95 21.47
C GLU A 206 -1.26 -6.17 21.36
N THR A 207 -0.57 -6.28 20.23
CA THR A 207 0.64 -5.51 19.96
C THR A 207 0.34 -4.01 19.90
N PHE A 208 -0.72 -3.58 19.22
CA PHE A 208 -1.14 -2.16 19.23
C PHE A 208 -1.44 -1.63 20.63
N LEU A 209 -2.06 -2.44 21.49
CA LEU A 209 -2.33 -2.06 22.88
C LEU A 209 -1.05 -1.90 23.69
N LYS A 210 -0.11 -2.84 23.54
CA LYS A 210 1.18 -2.81 24.21
C LYS A 210 2.03 -1.60 23.81
N GLU A 211 2.13 -1.34 22.50
CA GLU A 211 2.97 -0.29 21.94
C GLU A 211 2.31 1.11 21.98
N GLN A 212 1.04 1.19 22.38
CA GLN A 212 0.27 2.44 22.48
C GLN A 212 0.36 3.32 21.22
N THR A 213 0.32 2.69 20.05
CA THR A 213 0.37 3.34 18.74
C THR A 213 -0.85 2.96 17.89
N ASP A 214 -1.14 3.77 16.89
CA ASP A 214 -2.19 3.50 15.89
C ASP A 214 -1.64 2.92 14.60
N ILE A 215 -0.32 2.92 14.42
CA ILE A 215 0.36 2.41 13.23
C ILE A 215 1.54 1.54 13.66
N LEU A 216 1.63 0.34 13.09
CA LEU A 216 2.76 -0.57 13.24
C LEU A 216 3.31 -0.96 11.86
N PRO A 217 4.64 -1.01 11.69
CA PRO A 217 5.22 -1.61 10.51
C PRO A 217 4.95 -3.11 10.44
N VAL A 218 4.94 -3.65 9.22
CA VAL A 218 4.90 -5.08 8.97
C VAL A 218 6.21 -5.47 8.29
N THR A 219 6.89 -6.47 8.83
CA THR A 219 8.17 -6.96 8.32
C THR A 219 8.14 -8.46 8.08
N ASP A 220 9.00 -8.96 7.19
CA ASP A 220 9.24 -10.40 7.05
C ASP A 220 10.15 -10.95 8.17
N GLY A 221 10.45 -12.25 8.11
CA GLY A 221 11.37 -12.92 9.04
C GLY A 221 12.83 -12.44 8.98
N LYS A 222 13.21 -11.64 7.97
CA LYS A 222 14.52 -10.97 7.87
C LYS A 222 14.45 -9.51 8.31
N ASN A 223 13.35 -9.08 8.92
CA ASN A 223 13.10 -7.70 9.34
C ASN A 223 13.05 -6.70 8.18
N ILE A 224 12.77 -7.15 6.95
CA ILE A 224 12.59 -6.28 5.79
C ILE A 224 11.20 -5.65 5.85
N LEU A 225 11.13 -4.32 5.68
CA LEU A 225 9.86 -3.59 5.68
C LEU A 225 9.02 -3.99 4.46
N LEU A 226 7.83 -4.52 4.73
CA LEU A 226 6.85 -4.92 3.72
C LEU A 226 5.73 -3.87 3.55
N GLY A 227 5.39 -3.18 4.64
CA GLY A 227 4.27 -2.24 4.67
C GLY A 227 3.97 -1.80 6.09
N PHE A 228 2.75 -1.32 6.32
CA PHE A 228 2.26 -0.96 7.65
C PHE A 228 0.81 -1.40 7.83
N LEU A 229 0.42 -1.62 9.08
CA LEU A 229 -0.96 -1.82 9.47
C LEU A 229 -1.40 -0.62 10.33
N ALA A 230 -2.52 -0.02 9.96
CA ALA A 230 -3.22 0.93 10.81
C ALA A 230 -4.23 0.19 11.68
N LYS A 231 -4.31 0.54 12.98
CA LYS A 231 -5.20 -0.08 13.96
C LYS A 231 -6.67 -0.08 13.52
N GLN A 232 -7.11 0.98 12.82
CA GLN A 232 -8.47 1.11 12.29
C GLN A 232 -8.81 0.08 11.21
N ASN A 233 -7.82 -0.51 10.54
CA ASN A 233 -8.02 -1.53 9.51
C ASN A 233 -8.22 -2.93 10.11
N LEU A 234 -8.05 -3.09 11.43
CA LEU A 234 -8.31 -4.36 12.08
C LEU A 234 -9.81 -4.65 12.10
N PRO A 235 -10.26 -5.85 11.65
CA PRO A 235 -11.66 -6.25 11.74
C PRO A 235 -12.09 -6.26 13.20
N PRO A 236 -13.35 -5.93 13.56
CA PRO A 236 -13.82 -5.90 14.94
C PRO A 236 -13.43 -7.17 15.70
N ALA A 237 -13.17 -7.04 17.01
CA ALA A 237 -12.84 -8.20 17.82
C ALA A 237 -13.97 -9.22 17.66
N ALA A 238 -13.62 -10.48 17.36
CA ALA A 238 -14.61 -11.53 17.36
C ALA A 238 -15.26 -11.56 18.74
N ASP A 239 -16.58 -11.37 18.80
CA ASP A 239 -17.33 -11.44 20.06
C ASP A 239 -16.97 -12.75 20.75
N LYS A 240 -16.32 -12.66 21.90
CA LYS A 240 -16.21 -13.81 22.79
C LYS A 240 -17.64 -14.27 23.05
N LYS A 241 -17.92 -15.57 22.84
CA LYS A 241 -19.22 -16.25 22.98
C LYS A 241 -20.23 -15.44 23.82
N PRO A 242 -21.47 -15.21 23.33
CA PRO A 242 -22.47 -14.41 24.04
C PRO A 242 -22.60 -14.88 25.49
N PHE A 243 -22.68 -13.94 26.43
CA PHE A 243 -22.51 -14.23 27.86
C PHE A 243 -23.45 -15.34 28.38
N TRP A 244 -24.62 -15.50 27.75
CA TRP A 244 -25.60 -16.54 28.04
C TRP A 244 -25.05 -17.98 27.87
N LYS A 245 -24.05 -18.20 27.01
CA LYS A 245 -23.37 -19.51 26.87
C LYS A 245 -22.36 -19.82 27.99
N ARG A 246 -22.02 -18.84 28.86
CA ARG A 246 -21.16 -19.05 30.04
C ARG A 246 -21.95 -19.43 31.30
N LEU A 247 -23.28 -19.36 31.25
CA LEU A 247 -24.17 -19.76 32.36
C LEU A 247 -24.66 -21.21 32.25
N ALA A 248 -24.18 -21.96 31.24
CA ALA A 248 -24.58 -23.33 30.95
C ALA A 248 -23.44 -24.36 31.11
N GLU A 249 -22.31 -23.95 31.71
CA GLU A 249 -21.22 -24.81 32.21
C GLU A 249 -21.13 -24.62 33.73
#